data_AF-A0A936JCY1-F1
#
_entry.id   AF-A0A936JCY1-F1
#
_cell.length_a   1.000
_cell.length_b   1.000
_cell.length_c   1.000
_cell.angle_alpha   90.00
_cell.angle_beta   90.00
_cell.angle_gamma   90.00
#
_symmetry.space_group_name_H-M   'P 1'
#
loop_
_entity.id
_entity.type
_entity.pdbx_description
1 polymer ?
#
loop_
_entity_poly.entity_id
_entity_poly.type
_entity_poly.pdbx_seq_one_letter_code
_entity_poly.pdbx_strand_id
1 'polypeptide(L)'
;MIQKRIAFSSGNWIVSLFISVLVLVGFYYLAVGLFKILAAISPVLLICSLIFNYNVVLDHVKELGSRLSQNPIFGILIIILNILAFPFVIGYLFVKSIFSSSWLFPQKEPIYSKRQATEYTEYEELPVEDESSYNKR
;
A
#
# COMPACT_ATOMS: atom_id res chain seq x y z
N MET A 1 21.79 -44.15 6.49
CA MET A 1 20.94 -43.00 6.12
C MET A 1 19.80 -43.53 5.24
N ILE A 2 18.54 -43.46 5.68
CA ILE A 2 17.38 -44.01 4.94
C ILE A 2 16.70 -42.87 4.19
N GLN A 3 16.84 -42.85 2.86
CA GLN A 3 16.05 -41.98 2.01
C GLN A 3 14.70 -42.63 1.72
N LYS A 4 13.63 -42.07 2.29
CA LYS A 4 12.26 -42.46 1.96
C LYS A 4 11.92 -41.88 0.59
N ARG A 5 12.14 -42.66 -0.48
CA ARG A 5 11.68 -42.29 -1.83
C ARG A 5 10.16 -42.20 -1.83
N ILE A 6 9.63 -40.99 -2.04
CA ILE A 6 8.21 -40.80 -2.36
C ILE A 6 8.06 -41.31 -3.80
N ALA A 7 7.67 -42.57 -3.96
CA ALA A 7 7.41 -43.16 -5.27
C ALA A 7 6.08 -42.59 -5.80
N PHE A 8 6.14 -41.75 -6.83
CA PHE A 8 4.94 -41.28 -7.53
C PHE A 8 4.43 -42.43 -8.42
N SER A 9 3.37 -43.11 -7.99
CA SER A 9 2.71 -44.17 -8.76
C SER A 9 2.02 -43.57 -9.97
N SER A 10 2.57 -43.81 -11.17
CA SER A 10 2.03 -43.36 -12.46
C SER A 10 0.64 -43.95 -12.79
N GLY A 11 0.17 -44.95 -12.04
CA GLY A 11 -1.15 -45.56 -12.21
C GLY A 11 -2.30 -44.88 -11.44
N ASN A 12 -2.02 -44.00 -10.47
CA ASN A 12 -3.03 -43.47 -9.56
C ASN A 12 -3.24 -41.95 -9.68
N TRP A 13 -3.04 -41.39 -10.87
CA TRP A 13 -3.26 -39.95 -11.12
C TRP A 13 -4.70 -39.52 -10.80
N ILE A 14 -5.68 -40.40 -11.00
CA ILE A 14 -7.07 -40.15 -10.66
C ILE A 14 -7.24 -39.91 -9.15
N VAL A 15 -6.60 -40.75 -8.32
CA VAL A 15 -6.64 -40.63 -6.85
C VAL A 15 -5.92 -39.36 -6.40
N SER A 16 -4.79 -39.02 -7.02
CA SER A 16 -4.08 -37.76 -6.76
C SER A 16 -4.88 -36.53 -7.18
N LEU A 17 -5.69 -36.63 -8.24
CA LEU A 17 -6.56 -35.53 -8.67
C LEU A 17 -7.73 -35.38 -7.68
N PHE A 18 -8.36 -36.47 -7.25
CA PHE A 18 -9.40 -36.45 -6.22
C PHE A 18 -8.90 -35.86 -4.90
N ILE A 19 -7.72 -36.27 -4.43
CA ILE A 19 -7.16 -35.71 -3.19
C ILE A 19 -6.84 -34.21 -3.33
N SER A 20 -6.34 -33.79 -4.49
CA SER A 20 -6.07 -32.38 -4.78
C SER A 20 -7.36 -31.55 -4.77
N VAL A 21 -8.42 -32.03 -5.41
CA VAL A 21 -9.74 -31.38 -5.40
C VAL A 21 -10.28 -31.29 -3.97
N LEU A 22 -10.18 -32.36 -3.17
CA LEU A 22 -10.63 -32.37 -1.78
C LEU A 22 -9.89 -31.32 -0.93
N VAL A 23 -8.57 -31.22 -1.09
CA VAL A 23 -7.74 -30.20 -0.42
C VAL A 23 -8.15 -28.80 -0.85
N LEU A 24 -8.38 -28.57 -2.14
CA LEU A 24 -8.79 -27.28 -2.69
C LEU A 24 -10.18 -26.87 -2.19
N VAL A 25 -11.11 -27.82 -2.06
CA VAL A 25 -12.41 -27.61 -1.40
C VAL A 25 -12.24 -27.24 0.07
N GLY A 26 -11.31 -27.90 0.78
CA GLY A 26 -10.96 -27.53 2.17
C GLY A 26 -10.46 -26.07 2.26
N PHE A 27 -9.53 -25.68 1.40
CA PHE A 27 -9.06 -24.29 1.32
C PHE A 27 -10.16 -23.31 0.92
N TYR A 28 -11.08 -23.70 0.05
CA TYR A 28 -12.22 -22.88 -0.33
C TYR A 28 -13.10 -22.56 0.88
N TYR A 29 -13.45 -23.56 1.70
CA TYR A 29 -14.24 -23.32 2.92
C TYR A 29 -13.48 -22.47 3.95
N LEU A 30 -12.17 -22.68 4.10
CA LEU A 30 -11.33 -21.82 4.94
C LEU A 30 -11.33 -20.38 4.45
N ALA A 31 -11.12 -20.17 3.15
CA ALA A 31 -11.10 -18.84 2.54
C ALA A 31 -12.45 -18.14 2.69
N VAL A 32 -13.56 -18.84 2.45
CA VAL A 32 -14.92 -18.30 2.64
C VAL A 32 -15.17 -17.97 4.12
N GLY A 33 -14.72 -18.82 5.04
CA GLY A 33 -14.84 -18.57 6.48
C GLY A 33 -14.08 -17.30 6.89
N LEU A 34 -12.81 -17.20 6.50
CA LEU A 34 -11.99 -16.01 6.74
C LEU A 34 -12.59 -14.76 6.09
N PHE A 35 -13.06 -14.87 4.85
CA PHE A 35 -13.71 -13.77 4.14
C PHE A 35 -14.97 -13.28 4.86
N LYS A 36 -15.81 -14.20 5.36
CA LYS A 36 -17.02 -13.85 6.13
C LYS A 36 -16.68 -13.13 7.43
N ILE A 37 -15.69 -13.62 8.17
CA ILE A 37 -15.23 -12.96 9.41
C ILE A 37 -14.69 -11.58 9.08
N LEU A 38 -13.82 -11.49 8.07
CA LEU A 38 -13.22 -10.23 7.63
C LEU A 38 -14.29 -9.23 7.16
N ALA A 39 -15.32 -9.70 6.45
CA ALA A 39 -16.47 -8.90 6.03
C ALA A 39 -17.32 -8.42 7.21
N ALA A 40 -17.53 -9.24 8.23
CA ALA A 40 -18.25 -8.85 9.43
C ALA A 40 -17.50 -7.77 10.23
N ILE A 41 -16.17 -7.84 10.32
CA ILE A 41 -15.35 -6.85 11.02
C ILE A 41 -14.99 -5.64 10.16
N SER A 42 -15.14 -5.75 8.84
CA SER A 42 -14.87 -4.72 7.85
C SER A 42 -15.49 -3.35 8.19
N PRO A 43 -16.78 -3.21 8.54
CA PRO A 43 -17.34 -1.90 8.92
C PRO A 43 -16.60 -1.27 10.10
N VAL A 44 -16.21 -2.07 11.09
CA VAL A 44 -15.45 -1.59 12.25
C VAL A 44 -14.03 -1.18 11.84
N LEU A 45 -13.34 -1.99 11.04
CA LEU A 45 -12.01 -1.69 10.50
C LEU A 45 -11.99 -0.40 9.68
N LEU A 46 -13.04 -0.16 8.88
CA LEU A 46 -13.16 1.07 8.10
C LEU A 46 -13.29 2.28 9.02
N ILE A 47 -14.16 2.23 10.02
CA ILE A 47 -14.29 3.31 11.01
C ILE A 47 -12.96 3.54 11.74
N CYS A 48 -12.29 2.48 12.20
CA CYS A 48 -10.99 2.58 12.83
C CYS A 48 -9.95 3.23 11.89
N SER A 49 -9.91 2.83 10.61
CA SER A 49 -9.00 3.42 9.62
C SER A 49 -9.21 4.92 9.46
N LEU A 50 -10.47 5.38 9.43
CA LEU A 50 -10.80 6.81 9.39
C LEU A 50 -10.32 7.55 10.66
N ILE A 51 -10.47 6.93 11.84
CA ILE A 51 -10.03 7.51 13.11
C ILE A 51 -8.50 7.61 13.18
N PHE A 52 -7.77 6.57 12.75
CA PHE A 52 -6.30 6.55 12.78
C PHE A 52 -5.66 7.51 11.78
N ASN A 53 -6.11 7.47 10.51
CA ASN A 53 -5.66 8.39 9.48
C ASN A 53 -6.65 8.44 8.32
N TYR A 54 -7.57 9.41 8.38
CA TYR A 54 -8.57 9.62 7.31
C TYR A 54 -7.93 9.90 5.94
N ASN A 55 -6.71 10.44 5.89
CA ASN A 55 -6.02 10.70 4.63
C ASN A 55 -5.73 9.42 3.86
N VAL A 56 -5.46 8.29 4.53
CA VAL A 56 -5.20 7.02 3.84
C VAL A 56 -6.40 6.55 3.04
N VAL A 57 -7.60 6.74 3.58
CA VAL A 57 -8.85 6.37 2.90
C VAL A 57 -9.13 7.34 1.76
N LEU A 58 -8.95 8.65 1.98
CA LEU A 58 -9.12 9.64 0.92
C LEU A 58 -8.13 9.47 -0.23
N ASP A 59 -6.88 9.19 0.07
CA ASP A 59 -5.84 8.99 -0.94
C ASP A 59 -6.09 7.72 -1.75
N HIS A 60 -6.65 6.67 -1.13
CA HIS A 60 -7.13 5.49 -1.86
C HIS A 60 -8.25 5.86 -2.85
N VAL A 61 -9.26 6.61 -2.41
CA VAL A 61 -10.36 7.05 -3.29
C VAL A 61 -9.85 7.95 -4.42
N LYS A 62 -8.94 8.89 -4.13
CA LYS A 62 -8.28 9.72 -5.15
C LYS A 62 -7.49 8.88 -6.15
N GLU A 63 -6.77 7.87 -5.66
CA GLU A 63 -6.02 6.95 -6.50
C GLU A 63 -6.92 6.17 -7.46
N LEU A 64 -8.09 5.71 -6.98
CA LEU A 64 -9.10 5.08 -7.84
C LEU A 64 -9.58 6.01 -8.95
N GLY A 65 -9.88 7.28 -8.61
CA GLY A 65 -10.27 8.29 -9.60
C GLY A 65 -9.15 8.60 -10.61
N SER A 66 -7.91 8.70 -10.15
CA SER A 66 -6.75 8.92 -11.02
C SER A 66 -6.52 7.76 -11.98
N ARG A 67 -6.63 6.51 -11.50
CA ARG A 67 -6.52 5.30 -12.31
C ARG A 67 -7.61 5.25 -13.39
N LEU A 68 -8.83 5.70 -13.06
CA LEU A 68 -9.94 5.79 -14.01
C LEU A 68 -9.66 6.80 -15.13
N SER A 69 -9.08 7.95 -14.81
CA SER A 69 -8.74 8.99 -15.80
C SER A 69 -7.54 8.62 -16.67
N GLN A 70 -6.56 7.89 -16.14
CA GLN A 70 -5.37 7.46 -16.90
C GLN A 70 -5.67 6.30 -17.84
N ASN A 71 -6.40 5.30 -17.36
CA ASN A 71 -6.79 4.15 -18.18
C ASN A 71 -8.19 3.67 -17.74
N PRO A 72 -9.26 4.06 -18.45
CA PRO A 72 -10.62 3.81 -17.99
C PRO A 72 -10.95 2.32 -17.91
N ILE A 73 -10.46 1.51 -18.85
CA ILE A 73 -10.72 0.06 -18.87
C ILE A 73 -10.13 -0.61 -17.62
N PHE A 74 -8.86 -0.33 -17.33
CA PHE A 74 -8.23 -0.86 -16.12
C PHE A 74 -8.81 -0.25 -14.85
N GLY A 75 -9.21 1.03 -14.87
CA GLY A 75 -9.88 1.70 -13.75
C GLY A 75 -11.19 1.02 -13.36
N ILE A 76 -12.07 0.74 -14.32
CA ILE A 76 -13.32 0.00 -14.07
C ILE A 76 -13.03 -1.39 -13.47
N LEU A 77 -12.07 -2.13 -14.04
CA LEU A 77 -11.71 -3.46 -13.54
C LEU A 77 -11.28 -3.40 -12.07
N ILE A 78 -10.48 -2.40 -11.72
CA ILE A 78 -9.99 -2.18 -10.35
C ILE A 78 -11.13 -1.80 -9.41
N ILE A 79 -12.09 -0.98 -9.84
CA ILE A 79 -13.26 -0.60 -9.04
C ILE A 79 -14.11 -1.84 -8.75
N ILE A 80 -14.41 -2.65 -9.78
CA ILE A 80 -15.17 -3.90 -9.63
C ILE A 80 -14.44 -4.83 -8.65
N LEU A 81 -13.13 -4.97 -8.81
CA LEU A 81 -12.30 -5.79 -7.92
C LEU A 81 -12.33 -5.26 -6.47
N ASN A 82 -12.32 -3.95 -6.26
CA ASN A 82 -12.43 -3.35 -4.92
C ASN A 82 -13.77 -3.63 -4.27
N ILE A 83 -14.86 -3.64 -5.03
CA ILE A 83 -16.20 -3.95 -4.51
C ILE A 83 -16.28 -5.43 -4.13
N LEU A 84 -15.79 -6.34 -4.99
CA LEU A 84 -15.77 -7.78 -4.68
C LEU A 84 -14.81 -8.12 -3.53
N ALA A 85 -13.66 -7.44 -3.47
CA ALA A 85 -12.63 -7.64 -2.46
C ALA A 85 -12.72 -6.64 -1.30
N PHE A 86 -13.85 -5.95 -1.12
CA PHE A 86 -14.05 -4.90 -0.12
C PHE A 86 -13.52 -5.21 1.28
N PRO A 87 -13.77 -6.40 1.89
CA PRO A 87 -13.22 -6.70 3.21
C PRO A 87 -11.68 -6.78 3.22
N PHE A 88 -11.07 -7.26 2.15
CA PHE A 88 -9.61 -7.24 2.01
C PHE A 88 -9.08 -5.82 1.80
N VAL A 89 -9.76 -5.00 0.99
CA VAL A 89 -9.40 -3.59 0.77
C VAL A 89 -9.42 -2.84 2.10
N ILE A 90 -10.44 -3.02 2.92
CA ILE A 90 -10.53 -2.36 4.21
C ILE A 90 -9.47 -2.88 5.19
N GLY A 91 -9.25 -4.19 5.25
CA GLY A 91 -8.13 -4.74 6.03
C GLY A 91 -6.80 -4.12 5.63
N TYR A 92 -6.56 -3.98 4.32
CA TYR A 92 -5.39 -3.30 3.78
C TYR A 92 -5.33 -1.83 4.18
N LEU A 93 -6.43 -1.07 4.06
CA LEU A 93 -6.49 0.34 4.45
C LEU A 93 -6.26 0.55 5.94
N PHE A 94 -6.80 -0.33 6.78
CA PHE A 94 -6.57 -0.30 8.22
C PHE A 94 -5.10 -0.51 8.55
N VAL A 95 -4.49 -1.56 8.00
CA VAL A 95 -3.06 -1.84 8.18
C VAL A 95 -2.21 -0.66 7.67
N LYS A 96 -2.50 -0.15 6.47
CA LYS A 96 -1.85 1.03 5.89
C LYS A 96 -2.02 2.27 6.79
N SER A 97 -3.19 2.46 7.41
CA SER A 97 -3.46 3.58 8.32
C SER A 97 -2.61 3.52 9.58
N ILE A 98 -2.46 2.34 10.19
CA ILE A 98 -1.57 2.12 11.34
C ILE A 98 -0.13 2.48 10.98
N PHE A 99 0.37 1.99 9.85
CA PHE A 99 1.75 2.24 9.42
C PHE A 99 1.99 3.69 8.96
N SER A 100 0.95 4.36 8.43
CA SER A 100 1.05 5.74 7.95
C SER A 100 0.93 6.79 9.05
N SER A 101 0.41 6.43 10.23
CA SER A 101 0.20 7.40 11.29
C SER A 101 1.56 7.92 11.72
N SER A 102 1.78 9.22 11.54
CA SER A 102 3.06 9.92 11.69
C SER A 102 3.71 9.79 13.08
N TRP A 103 3.05 9.10 14.02
CA TRP A 103 3.58 8.77 15.33
C TRP A 103 4.80 7.83 15.29
N LEU A 104 4.92 6.96 14.27
CA LEU A 104 6.07 6.03 14.15
C LEU A 104 7.14 6.51 13.15
N PHE A 105 6.74 7.27 12.12
CA PHE A 105 7.67 7.86 11.17
C PHE A 105 7.14 9.25 10.78
N PRO A 106 7.74 10.35 11.27
CA PRO A 106 7.49 11.67 10.71
C PRO A 106 8.02 11.67 9.28
N GLN A 107 7.18 11.24 8.34
CA GLN A 107 7.39 11.46 6.92
C GLN A 107 7.37 12.98 6.74
N LYS A 108 8.57 13.55 6.60
CA LYS A 108 8.77 14.89 6.08
C LYS A 108 7.99 14.96 4.78
N GLU A 109 7.05 15.89 4.70
CA GLU A 109 6.29 16.14 3.49
C GLU A 109 7.22 16.18 2.27
N PRO A 110 6.81 15.65 1.11
CA PRO A 110 7.55 15.90 -0.11
C PRO A 110 7.65 17.42 -0.29
N ILE A 111 8.89 17.92 -0.21
CA ILE A 111 9.32 19.33 -0.30
C ILE A 111 8.77 20.04 -1.57
N TYR A 112 8.18 19.30 -2.50
CA TYR A 112 7.62 19.76 -3.75
C TYR A 112 6.42 20.73 -3.61
N SER A 113 5.70 20.74 -2.49
CA SER A 113 4.57 21.67 -2.30
C SER A 113 4.95 23.01 -1.68
N LYS A 114 6.16 23.13 -1.09
CA LYS A 114 6.60 24.35 -0.38
C LYS A 114 7.62 25.19 -1.17
N ARG A 115 8.10 24.69 -2.33
CA ARG A 115 9.18 25.34 -3.09
C ARG A 115 8.75 26.58 -3.89
N GLN A 116 7.45 26.88 -4.03
CA GLN A 116 7.00 28.01 -4.84
C GLN A 116 6.58 29.26 -4.05
N ALA A 117 6.65 29.27 -2.71
CA ALA A 117 6.12 30.39 -1.92
C ALA A 117 7.15 31.19 -1.10
N THR A 118 8.42 30.76 -1.00
CA THR A 118 9.40 31.47 -0.14
C THR A 118 10.84 31.41 -0.70
N GLU A 119 11.02 31.56 -2.02
CA GLU A 119 12.34 31.82 -2.58
C GLU A 119 12.59 33.34 -2.61
N TYR A 120 12.65 33.92 -1.41
CA TYR A 120 13.47 35.11 -1.16
C TYR A 120 14.59 34.63 -0.25
N THR A 121 15.70 34.24 -0.87
CA THR A 121 16.96 34.00 -0.17
C THR A 121 17.43 35.35 0.37
N GLU A 122 17.44 35.51 1.69
CA GLU A 122 18.11 36.63 2.34
C GLU A 122 19.62 36.45 2.11
N TYR A 123 20.19 37.29 1.25
CA TYR A 123 21.62 37.30 0.98
C TYR A 123 22.34 37.87 2.19
N GLU A 124 23.24 37.09 2.78
CA GLU A 124 24.19 37.61 3.77
C GLU A 124 25.22 38.46 3.00
N GLU A 125 25.18 39.78 3.17
CA GLU A 125 26.16 40.70 2.58
C GLU A 125 27.53 40.41 3.17
N LEU A 126 28.38 39.72 2.40
CA LEU A 126 29.77 39.54 2.77
C LEU A 126 30.49 40.90 2.71
N PRO A 127 31.24 41.29 3.75
CA PRO A 127 32.00 42.53 3.72
C PRO A 127 32.98 42.47 2.55
N VAL A 128 32.91 43.48 1.67
CA VAL A 128 33.85 43.63 0.57
C VAL A 128 35.19 44.00 1.19
N GLU A 129 36.13 43.07 1.18
CA GLU A 129 37.48 43.32 1.64
C GLU A 129 38.17 44.22 0.59
N ASP A 130 38.32 45.50 0.91
CA ASP A 130 38.88 46.51 0.01
C ASP A 130 40.31 46.10 -0.43
N GLU A 131 40.45 45.63 -1.67
CA GLU A 131 41.75 45.34 -2.33
C GLU A 131 42.58 46.60 -2.65
N SER A 132 42.41 47.69 -1.88
CA SER A 132 43.13 48.95 -2.08
C SER A 132 44.53 48.98 -1.44
N SER A 133 44.98 47.93 -0.72
CA SER A 133 46.22 47.99 0.06
C SER A 133 47.44 47.26 -0.55
N TYR A 134 47.39 46.80 -1.82
CA TYR A 134 48.53 46.14 -2.47
C TYR A 134 49.26 47.00 -3.52
N ASN A 135 49.33 48.32 -3.32
CA ASN A 135 50.30 49.15 -4.03
C ASN A 135 50.80 50.31 -3.17
N LYS A 136 51.74 50.00 -2.26
CA LYS A 136 52.62 51.02 -1.70
C LYS A 136 53.96 50.41 -1.25
N ARG A 137 54.89 50.33 -2.19
CA ARG A 137 56.31 50.78 -2.09
C ARG A 137 57.16 50.12 -3.16
#